data_AF-A0A839WR33-F1
#
_entry.id   AF-A0A839WR33-F1
#
_cell.length_a   1.000
_cell.length_b   1.000
_cell.length_c   1.000
_cell.angle_alpha   90.00
_cell.angle_beta   90.00
_cell.angle_gamma   90.00
#
_symmetry.space_group_name_H-M   'P 1'
#
loop_
_entity.id
_entity.type
_entity.pdbx_description
1 polymer ?
#
loop_
_entity_poly.entity_id
_entity_poly.type
_entity_poly.pdbx_seq_one_letter_code
_entity_poly.pdbx_strand_id
1 'polypeptide(L)'
;MHPEVPQADYDWLLHWTAWSLREDRRQEAVFPLAQFLERSGASPLTWSLDFLSWKCERLARDRCWYELRVERLPEGALVRVLLDR
;
A
#
# COMPACT_ATOMS: atom_id res chain seq x y z
N MET A 1 -18.79 -1.05 24.93
CA MET A 1 -18.32 -1.77 23.73
C MET A 1 -17.63 -0.75 22.85
N HIS A 2 -16.31 -0.84 22.67
CA HIS A 2 -15.62 -0.04 21.66
C HIS A 2 -16.11 -0.54 20.30
N PRO A 3 -16.56 0.32 19.38
CA PRO A 3 -16.74 -0.12 18.00
C PRO A 3 -15.37 -0.57 17.50
N GLU A 4 -15.27 -1.82 17.04
CA GLU A 4 -14.12 -2.27 16.27
C GLU A 4 -14.12 -1.43 15.00
N VAL A 5 -13.30 -0.38 14.98
CA VAL A 5 -13.02 0.36 13.75
C VAL A 5 -12.37 -0.66 12.82
N PRO A 6 -12.94 -0.94 11.64
CA PRO A 6 -12.31 -1.85 10.69
C PRO A 6 -10.90 -1.34 10.41
N GLN A 7 -9.89 -2.11 10.81
CA GLN A 7 -8.51 -1.77 10.51
C GLN A 7 -8.30 -1.99 9.01
N ALA A 8 -7.60 -1.05 8.36
CA ALA A 8 -7.28 -1.20 6.95
C ALA A 8 -6.48 -2.49 6.71
N ASP A 9 -6.84 -3.22 5.67
CA ASP A 9 -6.18 -4.47 5.27
C ASP A 9 -5.36 -4.24 4.01
N TYR A 10 -4.05 -4.41 4.11
CA TYR A 10 -3.11 -4.30 2.98
C TYR A 10 -2.52 -5.66 2.57
N ASP A 11 -2.93 -6.77 3.19
CA ASP A 11 -2.41 -8.10 2.88
C ASP A 11 -2.75 -8.55 1.45
N TRP A 12 -3.73 -7.90 0.80
CA TRP A 12 -3.98 -8.08 -0.62
C TRP A 12 -2.75 -7.76 -1.50
N LEU A 13 -1.82 -6.91 -1.04
CA LEU A 13 -0.55 -6.64 -1.72
C LEU A 13 0.41 -7.84 -1.69
N LEU A 14 0.30 -8.73 -0.70
CA LEU A 14 1.09 -9.96 -0.61
C LEU A 14 0.73 -10.93 -1.74
N HIS A 15 -0.53 -10.88 -2.17
CA HIS A 15 -1.10 -11.72 -3.22
C HIS A 15 -1.17 -11.01 -4.57
N TRP A 16 -0.70 -9.77 -4.69
CA TRP A 16 -0.67 -9.06 -5.95
C TRP A 16 0.35 -9.70 -6.89
N THR A 17 -0.08 -10.06 -8.10
CA THR A 17 0.76 -10.77 -9.10
C THR A 17 1.24 -9.88 -10.24
N ALA A 18 0.56 -8.75 -10.48
CA ALA A 18 0.86 -7.82 -11.57
C ALA A 18 1.89 -6.75 -11.14
N TRP A 19 3.01 -7.19 -10.56
CA TRP A 19 4.14 -6.32 -10.27
C TRP A 19 4.95 -6.08 -11.53
N SER A 20 5.28 -4.82 -11.80
CA SER A 20 6.22 -4.42 -12.85
C SER A 20 7.64 -4.39 -12.28
N LEU A 21 8.61 -4.96 -13.00
CA LEU A 21 10.03 -4.90 -12.61
C LEU A 21 10.64 -3.56 -13.08
N ARG A 22 11.29 -2.85 -12.15
CA ARG A 22 12.04 -1.62 -12.46
C ARG A 22 13.51 -1.89 -12.75
N GLU A 23 14.20 -0.91 -13.33
CA GLU A 23 15.63 -0.98 -13.65
C GLU A 23 16.51 -1.24 -12.43
N ASP A 24 16.10 -0.76 -11.26
CA ASP A 24 16.77 -0.97 -9.98
C ASP A 24 16.44 -2.32 -9.31
N ARG A 25 15.82 -3.24 -10.07
CA ARG A 25 15.36 -4.57 -9.65
C ARG A 25 14.24 -4.59 -8.60
N ARG A 26 13.74 -3.43 -8.17
CA ARG A 26 12.56 -3.37 -7.31
C ARG A 26 11.30 -3.65 -8.12
N GLN A 27 10.29 -4.17 -7.44
CA GLN A 27 8.96 -4.38 -8.01
C GLN A 27 8.09 -3.13 -7.75
N GLU A 28 7.28 -2.74 -8.72
CA GLU A 28 6.37 -1.61 -8.64
C GLU A 28 4.94 -2.02 -9.01
N ALA A 29 3.96 -1.51 -8.27
CA ALA A 29 2.56 -1.54 -8.64
C ALA A 29 1.97 -0.14 -8.48
N VAL A 30 1.15 0.28 -9.45
CA VAL A 30 0.56 1.62 -9.48
C VAL A 30 -0.95 1.51 -9.48
N PHE A 31 -1.60 2.26 -8.60
CA PHE A 31 -3.04 2.26 -8.42
C PHE A 31 -3.57 3.69 -8.37
N PRO A 32 -4.76 3.99 -8.91
CA PRO A 32 -5.52 5.15 -8.47
C PRO A 32 -5.71 5.12 -6.95
N LEU A 33 -5.51 6.25 -6.27
CA LEU A 33 -5.63 6.33 -4.81
C LEU A 33 -7.00 5.83 -4.34
N ALA A 34 -8.08 6.22 -5.03
CA ALA A 34 -9.43 5.76 -4.68
C ALA A 34 -9.55 4.22 -4.68
N GLN A 35 -9.02 3.56 -5.71
CA GLN A 35 -9.03 2.09 -5.81
C GLN A 35 -8.15 1.45 -4.73
N PHE A 36 -7.00 2.05 -4.42
CA PHE A 36 -6.12 1.58 -3.37
C PHE A 36 -6.81 1.61 -2.00
N LEU A 37 -7.50 2.72 -1.67
CA LEU A 37 -8.23 2.87 -0.41
C LEU A 37 -9.43 1.93 -0.34
N GLU A 38 -10.24 1.85 -1.39
CA GLU A 38 -11.40 0.96 -1.47
C GLU A 38 -10.98 -0.49 -1.23
N ARG A 39 -9.96 -0.95 -1.93
CA ARG A 39 -9.48 -2.32 -1.81
C ARG A 39 -8.90 -2.64 -0.43
N SER A 40 -8.31 -1.63 0.20
CA SER A 40 -7.73 -1.78 1.53
C SER A 40 -8.73 -1.56 2.67
N GLY A 41 -9.99 -1.22 2.36
CA GLY A 41 -10.95 -0.77 3.36
C GLY A 41 -10.44 0.43 4.18
N ALA A 42 -9.54 1.23 3.62
CA ALA A 42 -8.78 2.23 4.34
C ALA A 42 -9.51 3.58 4.36
N SER A 43 -9.47 4.25 5.51
CA SER A 43 -10.01 5.61 5.63
C SER A 43 -9.12 6.62 4.88
N PRO A 44 -9.69 7.52 4.05
CA PRO A 44 -8.93 8.56 3.37
C PRO A 44 -8.13 9.49 4.30
N LEU A 45 -8.48 9.54 5.58
CA LEU A 45 -7.84 10.41 6.58
C LEU A 45 -6.64 9.74 7.28
N THR A 46 -6.64 8.41 7.40
CA THR A 46 -5.65 7.68 8.23
C THR A 46 -4.81 6.67 7.46
N TRP A 47 -5.19 6.35 6.21
CA TRP A 47 -4.59 5.26 5.45
C TRP A 47 -3.05 5.28 5.39
N SER A 48 -2.42 6.45 5.35
CA SER A 48 -0.97 6.56 5.28
C SER A 48 -0.27 6.06 6.55
N LEU A 49 -0.88 6.28 7.72
CA LEU A 49 -0.42 5.77 9.01
C LEU A 49 -0.73 4.27 9.14
N ASP A 50 -1.91 3.85 8.70
CA ASP A 50 -2.30 2.44 8.70
C ASP A 50 -1.35 1.61 7.83
N PHE A 51 -1.01 2.13 6.63
CA PHE A 51 -0.04 1.52 5.73
C PHE A 51 1.37 1.50 6.32
N LEU A 52 1.78 2.57 7.01
CA LEU A 52 3.07 2.64 7.71
C LEU A 52 3.18 1.53 8.76
N SER A 53 2.15 1.33 9.57
CA SER A 53 2.10 0.25 10.56
C SER A 53 2.26 -1.11 9.88
N TRP A 54 1.44 -1.37 8.86
CA TRP A 54 1.46 -2.63 8.12
C TRP A 54 2.84 -2.94 7.51
N LYS A 55 3.49 -1.98 6.84
CA LYS A 55 4.81 -2.23 6.22
C LYS A 55 5.91 -2.48 7.27
N CYS A 56 5.81 -1.87 8.44
CA CYS A 56 6.76 -2.12 9.53
C CYS A 56 6.63 -3.56 10.04
N GLU A 57 5.40 -4.08 10.13
CA GLU A 57 5.17 -5.48 10.46
C GLU A 57 5.71 -6.42 9.37
N ARG A 58 5.52 -6.09 8.08
CA ARG A 58 6.09 -6.87 6.97
C ARG A 58 7.61 -6.89 6.99
N LEU A 59 8.25 -5.76 7.28
CA LEU A 59 9.70 -5.70 7.44
C LEU A 59 10.16 -6.59 8.60
N ALA A 60 9.46 -6.56 9.73
CA ALA A 60 9.84 -7.35 10.90
C ALA A 60 9.62 -8.86 10.72
N ARG A 61 8.51 -9.27 10.06
CA ARG A 61 8.12 -10.68 9.92
C ARG A 61 8.76 -11.34 8.70
N ASP A 62 8.69 -10.66 7.55
CA ASP A 62 8.97 -11.26 6.24
C ASP A 62 10.24 -10.69 5.60
N ARG A 63 10.89 -9.71 6.24
CA ARG A 63 12.03 -8.93 5.71
C ARG A 63 11.75 -8.23 4.38
N CYS A 64 10.47 -8.11 4.00
CA CYS A 64 10.05 -7.42 2.80
C CYS A 64 9.90 -5.93 3.09
N TRP A 65 10.51 -5.09 2.26
CA TRP A 65 10.43 -3.64 2.37
C TRP A 65 9.42 -3.08 1.36
N TYR A 66 8.40 -2.41 1.89
CA TYR A 66 7.40 -1.70 1.08
C TYR A 66 7.59 -0.19 1.18
N GLU A 67 7.66 0.49 0.05
CA GLU A 67 7.61 1.96 -0.02
C GLU A 67 6.32 2.41 -0.69
N LEU A 68 5.87 3.60 -0.32
CA LEU A 68 4.71 4.21 -0.93
C LEU A 68 5.06 5.61 -1.40
N ARG A 69 4.67 5.93 -2.63
CA ARG A 69 4.77 7.27 -3.19
C ARG A 69 3.41 7.70 -3.71
N VAL A 70 3.01 8.91 -3.36
CA VAL A 70 1.77 9.51 -3.88
C VAL A 70 2.15 10.54 -4.92
N GLU A 71 1.60 10.38 -6.12
CA GLU A 71 1.75 11.31 -7.22
C GLU A 71 0.41 12.00 -7.44
N ARG A 72 0.38 13.34 -7.36
CA ARG A 72 -0.83 14.12 -7.61
C ARG A 72 -0.86 14.56 -9.07
N LEU A 73 -1.96 14.23 -9.73
CA LEU A 73 -2.27 14.56 -11.11
C LEU A 73 -3.50 15.50 -11.16
N PRO A 74 -3.73 16.22 -12.27
CA PRO A 74 -4.93 17.03 -12.45
C PRO A 74 -6.24 16.22 -12.27
N GLU A 75 -6.25 14.98 -12.73
CA GLU A 75 -7.40 14.06 -12.70
C GLU A 75 -7.53 13.23 -11.41
N GLY A 76 -6.57 13.32 -10.49
CA GLY A 76 -6.61 12.54 -9.24
C GLY A 76 -5.24 12.29 -8.62
N ALA A 77 -5.13 11.25 -7.82
CA ALA A 77 -3.84 10.83 -7.25
C ALA A 77 -3.57 9.36 -7.58
N LEU A 78 -2.30 9.07 -7.85
CA LEU A 78 -1.79 7.71 -8.00
C LEU A 78 -0.98 7.34 -6.76
N VAL A 79 -1.11 6.08 -6.35
CA VAL A 79 -0.29 5.43 -5.33
C VAL A 79 0.63 4.46 -6.05
N ARG A 80 1.93 4.71 -5.94
CA ARG A 80 2.97 3.77 -6.37
C ARG A 80 3.48 3.03 -5.14
N VAL A 81 3.29 1.72 -5.13
CA VAL A 81 3.85 0.83 -4.13
C VAL A 81 5.12 0.22 -4.71
N LEU A 82 6.24 0.35 -4.01
CA LEU A 82 7.48 -0.34 -4.33
C LEU A 82 7.67 -1.49 -3.36
N LEU A 83 8.17 -2.61 -3.86
CA LEU A 83 8.49 -3.80 -3.11
C LEU A 83 9.93 -4.19 -3.38
N ASP A 84 10.69 -4.36 -2.30
CA ASP A 84 12.04 -4.88 -2.28
C ASP A 84 12.09 -6.10 -1.35
N ARG A 85 12.65 -7.22 -1.85
CA ARG A 85 12.63 -8.55 -1.21
C ARG A 85 14.03 -9.09 -1.03
#